data_AF-A0AAN8WUY6-F1
#
_entry.id   AF-A0AAN8WUY6-F1
#
_cell.length_a   1.000
_cell.length_b   1.000
_cell.length_c   1.000
_cell.angle_alpha   90.00
_cell.angle_beta   90.00
_cell.angle_gamma   90.00
#
_symmetry.space_group_name_H-M   'P 1'
#
loop_
_entity.id
_entity.type
_entity.pdbx_description
1 polymer ?
#
loop_
_entity_poly.entity_id
_entity_poly.type
_entity_poly.pdbx_seq_one_letter_code
_entity_poly.pdbx_strand_id
1 'polypeptide(L)'
;STGEYVNGKTGHSEWNIYKYGLPCVTVLIGIYDRSTGNPVGGVVNQPFCYFDEESQKWHGKAYWGISYGGTNVHNVVINNDTQSAHPVIVISSSEDKKLQELLGKHFQLVHATGAGYKLLTVAVGYAVAYICSK
;
A
#
# COMPACT_ATOMS: atom_id res chain seq x y z
N SER A 1 -8.84 -6.94 2.66
CA SER A 1 -9.53 -5.74 2.14
C SER A 1 -11.02 -5.97 1.98
N THR A 2 -11.52 -7.17 1.64
CA THR A 2 -12.97 -7.44 1.60
C THR A 2 -13.68 -7.11 2.92
N GLY A 3 -13.08 -7.47 4.06
CA GLY A 3 -13.62 -7.09 5.37
C GLY A 3 -13.71 -5.57 5.58
N GLU A 4 -12.75 -4.80 5.07
CA GLU A 4 -12.79 -3.33 5.15
C GLU A 4 -13.89 -2.74 4.27
N TYR A 5 -14.04 -3.27 3.05
CA TYR A 5 -15.11 -2.86 2.14
C TYR A 5 -16.49 -3.08 2.76
N VAL A 6 -16.71 -4.27 3.35
CA VAL A 6 -17.98 -4.60 4.02
C VAL A 6 -18.21 -3.73 5.27
N ASN A 7 -17.16 -3.42 6.03
CA ASN A 7 -17.29 -2.60 7.23
C ASN A 7 -17.53 -1.11 6.94
N GLY A 8 -17.13 -0.59 5.78
CA GLY A 8 -17.47 0.76 5.31
C GLY A 8 -16.88 1.92 6.12
N LYS A 9 -15.89 1.70 6.99
CA LYS A 9 -15.31 2.76 7.84
C LYS A 9 -14.32 3.64 7.04
N THR A 10 -14.29 4.94 7.29
CA THR A 10 -13.32 5.87 6.68
C THR A 10 -11.87 5.57 7.05
N GLY A 11 -11.64 4.96 8.22
CA GLY A 11 -10.29 4.61 8.68
C GLY A 11 -9.58 5.76 9.43
N HIS A 12 -8.36 5.49 9.88
CA HIS A 12 -7.47 6.46 10.50
C HIS A 12 -6.08 6.32 9.88
N SER A 13 -5.42 7.44 9.54
CA SER A 13 -4.07 7.45 8.99
C SER A 13 -3.03 7.85 10.04
N GLU A 14 -1.87 7.20 9.96
CA GLU A 14 -0.68 7.50 10.75
C GLU A 14 0.49 7.50 9.76
N TRP A 15 1.33 8.55 9.76
CA TRP A 15 2.44 8.68 8.80
C TRP A 15 2.01 8.54 7.33
N ASN A 16 0.89 9.18 6.94
CA ASN A 16 0.28 9.08 5.61
C ASN A 16 -0.20 7.66 5.20
N ILE A 17 -0.27 6.71 6.14
CA ILE A 17 -0.71 5.33 5.90
C ILE A 17 -1.98 5.07 6.71
N TYR A 18 -3.06 4.66 6.02
CA TYR A 18 -4.28 4.23 6.69
C TYR A 18 -4.10 2.87 7.36
N LYS A 19 -4.52 2.78 8.62
CA LYS A 19 -4.40 1.55 9.41
C LYS A 19 -5.50 0.53 9.08
N TYR A 20 -6.69 1.01 8.72
CA TYR A 20 -7.87 0.24 8.36
C TYR A 20 -8.85 1.11 7.57
N GLY A 21 -10.01 0.57 7.21
CA GLY A 21 -11.10 1.27 6.53
C GLY A 21 -11.06 1.17 5.02
N LEU A 22 -12.02 1.82 4.38
CA LEU A 22 -12.20 1.90 2.94
C LEU A 22 -10.93 2.31 2.18
N PRO A 23 -10.07 3.22 2.69
CA PRO A 23 -8.81 3.53 2.01
C PRO A 23 -7.86 2.34 1.87
N CYS A 24 -7.98 1.29 2.69
CA CYS A 24 -7.20 0.07 2.57
C CYS A 24 -7.71 -0.90 1.48
N VAL A 25 -8.78 -0.54 0.76
CA VAL A 25 -9.37 -1.34 -0.32
C VAL A 25 -8.70 -0.98 -1.65
N THR A 26 -8.25 -2.02 -2.35
CA THR A 26 -7.61 -1.91 -3.68
C THR A 26 -8.17 -2.94 -4.63
N VAL A 27 -8.34 -2.55 -5.89
CA VAL A 27 -8.50 -3.46 -7.03
C VAL A 27 -7.11 -3.68 -7.64
N LEU A 28 -6.72 -4.95 -7.81
CA LEU A 28 -5.41 -5.33 -8.31
C LEU A 28 -5.56 -6.07 -9.64
N ILE A 29 -4.88 -5.60 -10.67
CA ILE A 29 -4.78 -6.28 -11.97
C ILE A 29 -3.30 -6.49 -12.24
N GLY A 30 -2.86 -7.76 -12.27
CA GLY A 30 -1.49 -8.14 -12.57
C GLY A 30 -1.36 -8.65 -13.99
N ILE A 31 -0.27 -8.29 -14.66
CA ILE A 31 0.08 -8.77 -16.00
C ILE A 31 1.43 -9.49 -15.88
N TYR A 32 1.51 -10.71 -16.38
CA TYR A 32 2.73 -11.51 -16.34
C TYR A 32 3.00 -12.18 -17.68
N ASP A 33 4.27 -12.41 -17.97
CA ASP A 33 4.71 -13.18 -19.13
C ASP A 33 4.45 -14.66 -18.86
N ARG A 34 3.67 -15.31 -19.73
CA ARG A 34 3.25 -16.70 -19.55
C ARG A 34 4.38 -17.72 -19.71
N SER A 35 5.45 -17.36 -20.41
CA SER A 35 6.58 -18.25 -20.68
C SER A 35 7.60 -18.23 -19.52
N THR A 36 7.85 -17.06 -18.95
CA THR A 36 8.83 -16.87 -17.87
C THR A 36 8.22 -16.83 -16.47
N GLY A 37 6.93 -16.52 -16.37
CA GLY A 37 6.24 -16.26 -15.10
C GLY A 37 6.51 -14.88 -14.52
N ASN A 38 7.36 -14.06 -15.15
CA ASN A 38 7.74 -12.76 -14.60
C ASN A 38 6.58 -11.75 -14.69
N PRO A 39 6.37 -10.91 -13.65
CA PRO A 39 5.45 -9.79 -13.76
C PRO A 39 5.99 -8.77 -14.76
N VAL A 40 5.13 -8.32 -15.68
CA VAL A 40 5.49 -7.37 -16.74
C VAL A 40 4.73 -6.05 -16.63
N GLY A 41 3.74 -5.99 -15.76
CA GLY A 41 3.02 -4.77 -15.44
C GLY A 41 1.86 -5.01 -14.49
N GLY A 42 1.17 -3.93 -14.14
CA GLY A 42 -0.01 -4.02 -13.31
C GLY A 42 -0.71 -2.69 -13.10
N VAL A 43 -1.92 -2.79 -12.56
CA VAL A 43 -2.77 -1.66 -12.16
C VAL A 43 -3.23 -1.88 -10.72
N VAL A 44 -3.10 -0.84 -9.91
CA VAL A 44 -3.69 -0.75 -8.58
C VAL A 44 -4.67 0.41 -8.60
N ASN A 45 -5.97 0.12 -8.49
CA ASN A 45 -6.98 1.16 -8.29
C ASN A 45 -7.40 1.18 -6.82
N GLN A 46 -7.27 2.32 -6.16
CA GLN A 46 -7.74 2.56 -4.80
C GLN A 46 -9.05 3.36 -4.92
N PRO A 47 -10.24 2.73 -4.82
CA PRO A 47 -11.51 3.40 -5.11
C PRO A 47 -11.86 4.49 -4.09
N PHE A 48 -11.36 4.34 -2.86
CA PHE A 48 -11.65 5.20 -1.71
C PHE A 48 -10.37 5.88 -1.23
N CYS A 49 -9.67 6.61 -2.12
CA CYS A 49 -8.36 7.20 -1.82
C CYS A 49 -8.46 8.36 -0.84
N TYR A 50 -9.41 9.27 -1.06
CA TYR A 50 -9.73 10.36 -0.14
C TYR A 50 -11.23 10.62 -0.15
N PHE A 51 -11.75 11.09 0.98
CA PHE A 51 -13.14 11.51 1.14
C PHE A 51 -13.19 13.03 1.10
N ASP A 52 -13.98 13.58 0.18
CA ASP A 52 -14.27 15.00 0.12
C ASP A 52 -15.46 15.30 1.03
N GLU A 53 -15.21 16.03 2.12
CA GLU A 53 -16.23 16.40 3.10
C GLU A 53 -17.24 17.41 2.55
N GLU A 54 -16.88 18.24 1.56
CA GLU A 54 -17.79 19.23 0.99
C GLU A 54 -18.80 18.53 0.06
N SER A 55 -18.31 17.70 -0.86
CA SER A 55 -19.16 16.98 -1.81
C SER A 55 -19.74 15.67 -1.26
N GLN A 56 -19.31 15.24 -0.06
CA GLN A 56 -19.66 13.97 0.59
C GLN A 56 -19.40 12.76 -0.32
N LYS A 57 -18.29 12.78 -1.06
CA LYS A 57 -17.95 11.75 -2.06
C LYS A 57 -16.56 11.20 -1.86
N TRP A 58 -16.43 9.92 -2.20
CA TRP A 58 -15.14 9.27 -2.32
C TRP A 58 -14.54 9.51 -3.69
N HIS A 59 -13.24 9.82 -3.69
CA HIS A 59 -12.45 9.92 -4.89
C HIS A 59 -11.44 8.78 -4.94
N GLY A 60 -11.41 8.11 -6.09
CA GLY A 60 -10.47 7.03 -6.36
C GLY A 60 -9.18 7.52 -6.99
N LYS A 61 -8.13 6.70 -6.91
CA LYS A 61 -6.87 6.93 -7.60
C LYS A 61 -6.33 5.63 -8.17
N ALA A 62 -5.95 5.67 -9.44
CA ALA A 62 -5.35 4.53 -10.15
C ALA A 62 -3.85 4.72 -10.34
N TYR A 63 -3.10 3.66 -10.07
CA TYR A 63 -1.67 3.55 -10.26
C TYR A 63 -1.40 2.42 -11.24
N TRP A 64 -0.42 2.59 -12.11
CA TRP A 64 -0.03 1.57 -13.08
C TRP A 64 1.47 1.63 -13.36
N GLY A 65 2.01 0.49 -13.77
CA GLY A 65 3.40 0.36 -14.21
C GLY A 65 3.57 -0.78 -15.20
N ILE A 66 4.55 -0.64 -16.09
CA ILE A 66 4.96 -1.65 -17.08
C ILE A 66 6.48 -1.78 -17.01
N SER A 67 6.96 -3.02 -16.98
CA SER A 67 8.36 -3.42 -17.01
C SER A 67 8.52 -4.59 -17.98
N TYR A 68 8.72 -4.31 -19.26
CA TYR A 68 8.80 -5.33 -20.32
C TYR A 68 9.73 -4.93 -21.45
N GLY A 69 10.58 -5.85 -21.91
CA GLY A 69 11.46 -5.63 -23.07
C GLY A 69 12.37 -4.41 -22.94
N GLY A 70 12.85 -4.10 -21.72
CA GLY A 70 13.67 -2.92 -21.44
C GLY A 70 12.88 -1.61 -21.22
N THR A 71 11.57 -1.62 -21.46
CA THR A 71 10.69 -0.48 -21.16
C THR A 71 10.28 -0.52 -19.70
N ASN A 72 10.51 0.58 -18.97
CA ASN A 72 10.07 0.79 -17.59
C ASN A 72 9.33 2.12 -17.48
N VAL A 73 8.01 2.08 -17.29
CA VAL A 73 7.16 3.28 -17.21
C VAL A 73 6.09 3.10 -16.14
N HIS A 74 5.74 4.19 -15.45
CA HIS A 74 4.68 4.20 -14.43
C HIS A 74 4.10 5.61 -14.27
N ASN A 75 2.92 5.72 -13.66
CA ASN A 75 2.33 7.02 -13.29
C ASN A 75 2.53 7.38 -11.80
N VAL A 76 3.30 6.58 -11.06
CA VAL A 76 3.56 6.83 -9.64
C VAL A 76 4.44 8.08 -9.48
N VAL A 77 3.97 9.02 -8.67
CA VAL A 77 4.78 10.11 -8.14
C VAL A 77 5.30 9.64 -6.78
N ILE A 78 6.61 9.44 -6.67
CA ILE A 78 7.24 8.94 -5.46
C ILE A 78 7.33 10.09 -4.46
N ASN A 79 6.76 9.91 -3.28
CA ASN A 79 6.92 10.87 -2.21
C ASN A 79 8.28 10.62 -1.53
N ASN A 80 9.18 11.60 -1.57
CA ASN A 80 10.54 11.49 -1.00
C ASN A 80 10.59 11.85 0.49
N ASP A 81 9.46 11.76 1.19
CA ASP A 81 9.31 12.09 2.62
C ASP A 81 10.02 11.07 3.55
N THR A 82 10.74 10.10 2.97
CA THR A 82 11.46 9.02 3.66
C THR A 82 12.80 9.42 4.26
N GLN A 83 13.19 10.70 4.21
CA GLN A 83 14.41 11.21 4.89
C GLN A 83 14.23 11.41 6.41
N SER A 84 13.32 10.67 7.03
CA SER A 84 13.17 10.60 8.48
C SER A 84 14.33 9.82 9.11
N ALA A 85 14.78 10.24 10.29
CA ALA A 85 15.75 9.50 11.12
C ALA A 85 15.25 8.08 11.49
N HIS A 86 13.93 7.85 11.44
CA HIS A 86 13.29 6.55 11.64
C HIS A 86 12.41 6.20 10.43
N PRO A 87 12.90 5.37 9.50
CA PRO A 87 12.12 4.97 8.33
C PRO A 87 10.89 4.15 8.72
N VAL A 88 9.77 4.41 8.03
CA VAL A 88 8.50 3.73 8.26
C VAL A 88 8.48 2.39 7.53
N ILE A 89 8.12 1.32 8.25
CA ILE A 89 7.77 0.04 7.63
C ILE A 89 6.30 -0.27 7.92
N VAL A 90 5.62 -0.82 6.91
CA VAL A 90 4.23 -1.24 7.05
C VAL A 90 4.16 -2.74 7.30
N ILE A 91 3.25 -3.17 8.18
CA ILE A 91 3.16 -4.56 8.60
C ILE A 91 1.70 -4.97 8.85
N SER A 92 1.40 -6.27 8.80
CA SER A 92 0.12 -6.79 9.28
C SER A 92 0.09 -6.81 10.81
N SER A 93 -1.08 -6.57 11.43
CA SER A 93 -1.26 -6.79 12.88
C SER A 93 -1.14 -8.26 13.27
N SER A 94 -1.25 -9.17 12.31
CA SER A 94 -1.14 -10.62 12.49
C SER A 94 0.29 -11.16 12.49
N GLU A 95 1.31 -10.33 12.26
CA GLU A 95 2.71 -10.76 12.29
C GLU A 95 3.15 -11.16 13.70
N ASP A 96 4.19 -11.98 13.80
CA ASP A 96 4.70 -12.45 15.09
C ASP A 96 5.15 -11.29 16.00
N LYS A 97 4.87 -11.39 17.31
CA LYS A 97 5.20 -10.32 18.27
C LYS A 97 6.70 -10.10 18.42
N LYS A 98 7.52 -11.17 18.40
CA LYS A 98 8.97 -11.03 18.50
C LYS A 98 9.54 -10.36 17.26
N LEU A 99 8.97 -10.64 16.09
CA LEU A 99 9.32 -9.94 14.85
C LEU A 99 8.98 -8.45 14.94
N GLN A 100 7.79 -8.09 15.42
CA GLN A 100 7.39 -6.70 15.64
C GLN A 100 8.33 -6.00 16.65
N GLU A 101 8.63 -6.63 17.79
CA GLU A 101 9.55 -6.08 18.79
C GLU A 101 10.97 -5.88 18.24
N LEU A 102 11.46 -6.80 17.42
CA LEU A 102 12.78 -6.69 16.78
C LEU A 102 12.82 -5.52 15.80
N LEU A 103 11.83 -5.43 14.92
CA LEU A 103 11.76 -4.37 13.90
C LEU A 103 11.51 -3.00 14.54
N GLY A 104 10.68 -2.91 15.58
CA GLY A 104 10.35 -1.66 16.28
C GLY A 104 11.53 -0.99 16.98
N LYS A 105 12.67 -1.68 17.15
CA LYS A 105 13.92 -1.09 17.64
C LYS A 105 14.63 -0.20 16.61
N HIS A 106 14.33 -0.40 15.33
CA HIS A 106 15.04 0.22 14.21
C HIS A 106 14.12 1.01 13.28
N PHE A 107 12.83 0.70 13.26
CA PHE A 107 11.85 1.26 12.32
C PHE A 107 10.61 1.77 13.04
N GLN A 108 9.96 2.77 12.45
CA GLN A 108 8.60 3.15 12.83
C GLN A 108 7.64 2.12 12.23
N LEU A 109 6.95 1.37 13.10
CA LEU A 109 5.99 0.35 12.66
C LEU A 109 4.60 0.98 12.44
N VAL A 110 4.04 0.78 11.25
CA VAL A 110 2.63 1.10 10.98
C VAL A 110 1.88 -0.18 10.61
N HIS A 111 0.85 -0.47 11.38
CA HIS A 111 -0.06 -1.58 11.07
C HIS A 111 -1.12 -1.13 10.08
N ALA A 112 -1.26 -1.85 8.97
CA ALA A 112 -2.28 -1.57 7.96
C ALA A 112 -2.98 -2.85 7.46
N THR A 113 -4.28 -2.75 7.17
CA THR A 113 -5.04 -3.83 6.54
C THR A 113 -4.94 -3.76 5.02
N GLY A 114 -5.28 -4.88 4.34
CA GLY A 114 -5.17 -4.99 2.88
C GLY A 114 -3.74 -5.24 2.39
N ALA A 115 -3.50 -6.35 1.69
CA ALA A 115 -2.18 -6.66 1.14
C ALA A 115 -1.81 -5.72 -0.02
N GLY A 116 -2.76 -5.47 -0.93
CA GLY A 116 -2.58 -4.53 -2.04
C GLY A 116 -2.30 -3.11 -1.58
N TYR A 117 -3.00 -2.64 -0.53
CA TYR A 117 -2.74 -1.32 0.04
C TYR A 117 -1.36 -1.22 0.68
N LYS A 118 -0.91 -2.22 1.45
CA LYS A 118 0.46 -2.24 2.00
C LYS A 118 1.55 -2.25 0.93
N LEU A 119 1.35 -2.94 -0.19
CA LEU A 119 2.27 -2.85 -1.33
C LEU A 119 2.24 -1.46 -1.95
N LEU A 120 1.06 -0.87 -2.10
CA LEU A 120 0.89 0.47 -2.65
C LEU A 120 1.61 1.53 -1.82
N THR A 121 1.54 1.46 -0.47
CA THR A 121 2.23 2.42 0.40
C THR A 121 3.75 2.39 0.23
N VAL A 122 4.32 1.24 -0.12
CA VAL A 122 5.74 1.14 -0.48
C VAL A 122 5.98 1.74 -1.86
N ALA A 123 5.16 1.38 -2.86
CA ALA A 123 5.32 1.85 -4.23
C ALA A 123 5.26 3.38 -4.36
N VAL A 124 4.42 4.05 -3.56
CA VAL A 124 4.28 5.53 -3.56
C VAL A 124 5.27 6.24 -2.62
N GLY A 125 6.09 5.50 -1.88
CA GLY A 125 7.12 6.06 -1.00
C GLY A 125 6.68 6.45 0.41
N TYR A 126 5.51 5.99 0.89
CA TYR A 126 5.09 6.26 2.28
C TYR A 126 5.75 5.31 3.29
N ALA A 127 6.12 4.10 2.86
CA ALA A 127 6.88 3.14 3.65
C ALA A 127 8.10 2.68 2.86
N VAL A 128 9.22 2.40 3.54
CA VAL A 128 10.42 1.86 2.89
C VAL A 128 10.33 0.36 2.63
N ALA A 129 9.46 -0.35 3.38
CA ALA A 129 9.25 -1.78 3.23
C ALA A 129 7.85 -2.19 3.73
N TYR A 130 7.36 -3.30 3.16
CA TYR A 130 6.23 -4.06 3.67
C TYR A 130 6.72 -5.45 4.07
N ILE A 131 6.50 -5.83 5.34
CA ILE A 131 6.86 -7.16 5.85
C ILE A 131 5.61 -8.03 6.00
N CYS A 132 5.67 -9.22 5.40
CA CYS A 132 4.70 -10.31 5.52
C CYS A 132 5.49 -11.60 5.73
N SER A 133 5.47 -12.17 6.94
CA SER A 133 6.24 -13.38 7.27
C SER A 133 5.42 -14.66 7.14
N LYS A 134 4.14 -14.54 6.77
CA LYS A 134 3.19 -15.64 6.57
C LYS A 134 2.78 -15.74 5.12
#